data_AF-A0A246GEP3-F1
#
_entry.id   AF-A0A246GEP3-F1
#
_cell.length_a   1.000
_cell.length_b   1.000
_cell.length_c   1.000
_cell.angle_alpha   90.00
_cell.angle_beta   90.00
_cell.angle_gamma   90.00
#
_symmetry.space_group_name_H-M   'P 1'
#
loop_
_entity.id
_entity.type
_entity.pdbx_description
1 polymer ?
#
loop_
_entity_poly.entity_id
_entity_poly.type
_entity_poly.pdbx_seq_one_letter_code
_entity_poly.pdbx_strand_id
1 'polypeptide(L)'
;MNTQQLQNDKLNIINWISQLQDYSLVEKIKTLMSTADASTLTNEQKNAIDQALQSIETKGTIPHNTVMEETKKRFPHLYNR
;
A
#
# COMPACT_ATOMS: atom_id res chain seq x y z
N MET A 1 17.08 -22.49 -1.40
CA MET A 1 17.27 -22.24 -2.85
C MET A 1 18.78 -22.20 -3.12
N ASN A 2 19.29 -22.99 -4.07
CA ASN A 2 20.73 -23.04 -4.36
C ASN A 2 21.14 -21.76 -5.12
N THR A 3 22.25 -21.13 -4.74
CA THR A 3 22.79 -19.92 -5.37
C THR A 3 22.98 -20.07 -6.87
N GLN A 4 23.39 -21.25 -7.35
CA GLN A 4 23.55 -21.53 -8.78
C GLN A 4 22.20 -21.52 -9.52
N GLN A 5 21.17 -22.09 -8.90
CA GLN A 5 19.81 -22.08 -9.46
C GLN A 5 19.29 -20.64 -9.57
N LEU A 6 19.50 -19.82 -8.53
CA LEU A 6 19.13 -18.42 -8.56
C LEU A 6 19.83 -17.63 -9.68
N GLN A 7 21.11 -17.88 -9.93
CA GLN A 7 21.84 -17.20 -11.01
C GLN A 7 21.33 -17.64 -12.39
N ASN A 8 21.00 -18.92 -12.55
CA ASN A 8 20.43 -19.44 -13.79
C ASN A 8 19.05 -18.81 -14.05
N ASP A 9 18.19 -18.75 -13.03
CA ASP A 9 16.86 -18.15 -13.13
C ASP A 9 16.94 -16.68 -13.54
N LYS A 10 17.89 -15.91 -13.00
CA LYS A 10 18.15 -14.52 -13.41
C LYS A 10 18.50 -14.39 -14.89
N LEU A 11 19.41 -15.22 -15.38
CA LEU A 11 19.82 -15.21 -16.80
C LEU A 11 18.64 -15.55 -17.73
N ASN A 12 17.83 -16.53 -17.33
CA ASN A 12 16.64 -16.92 -18.10
C ASN A 12 15.64 -15.78 -18.20
N ILE A 13 15.39 -15.06 -17.10
CA ILE A 13 14.51 -13.89 -17.08
C ILE A 13 15.05 -12.78 -17.98
N ILE A 14 16.34 -12.45 -17.89
CA ILE A 14 16.96 -11.41 -18.74
C ILE A 14 16.80 -11.75 -20.22
N ASN A 15 17.13 -12.98 -20.62
CA ASN A 15 17.02 -13.42 -22.00
C ASN A 15 15.55 -13.37 -22.50
N TRP A 16 14.61 -13.80 -21.67
CA TRP A 16 13.18 -13.72 -22.00
C TRP A 16 12.72 -12.27 -22.20
N ILE A 17 13.09 -11.35 -21.32
CA ILE A 17 12.76 -9.92 -21.44
C ILE A 17 13.32 -9.34 -22.74
N SER A 18 14.57 -9.68 -23.10
CA SER A 18 15.21 -9.19 -24.32
C SER A 18 14.51 -9.62 -25.61
N GLN A 19 13.71 -10.69 -25.58
CA GLN A 19 12.96 -11.19 -26.73
C GLN A 19 11.56 -10.57 -26.85
N LEU A 20 11.10 -9.81 -25.85
CA LEU A 20 9.80 -9.17 -25.88
C LEU A 20 9.77 -8.05 -26.93
N GLN A 21 8.78 -8.13 -27.82
CA GLN A 21 8.50 -7.08 -28.82
C GLN A 21 7.30 -6.21 -28.43
N ASP A 22 6.50 -6.66 -27.45
CA ASP A 22 5.34 -5.93 -26.96
C ASP A 22 5.77 -4.85 -25.94
N TYR A 23 5.65 -3.59 -26.35
CA TYR A 23 5.97 -2.43 -25.53
C TYR A 23 5.10 -2.32 -24.27
N SER A 24 3.83 -2.76 -24.31
CA SER A 24 2.94 -2.74 -23.15
C SER A 24 3.43 -3.65 -22.03
N LEU A 25 3.97 -4.81 -22.38
CA LEU A 25 4.58 -5.73 -21.42
C LEU A 25 5.88 -5.15 -20.83
N VAL A 26 6.70 -4.50 -21.65
CA VAL A 26 7.93 -3.84 -21.19
C VAL A 26 7.61 -2.74 -20.18
N GLU A 27 6.58 -1.93 -20.41
CA GLU A 27 6.16 -0.90 -19.45
C GLU A 27 5.70 -1.50 -18.12
N LYS A 28 4.91 -2.59 -18.14
CA LYS A 28 4.53 -3.29 -16.90
C LYS A 28 5.74 -3.82 -16.14
N ILE A 29 6.73 -4.37 -16.83
CA ILE A 29 7.98 -4.84 -16.21
C ILE A 29 8.76 -3.66 -15.61
N LYS A 30 8.82 -2.51 -16.28
CA LYS A 30 9.41 -1.28 -15.70
C LYS A 30 8.73 -0.87 -14.41
N THR A 31 7.39 -0.88 -14.37
CA THR A 31 6.66 -0.54 -13.14
C THR A 31 6.99 -1.50 -12.00
N LEU A 32 7.06 -2.80 -12.26
CA LEU A 32 7.46 -3.80 -11.28
C LEU A 32 8.87 -3.54 -10.74
N MET A 33 9.84 -3.25 -11.63
CA MET A 33 11.21 -2.89 -11.23
C MET A 33 11.25 -1.62 -10.36
N SER A 34 10.46 -0.60 -10.68
CA SER A 34 10.40 0.64 -9.91
C SER A 34 9.68 0.49 -8.56
N THR A 35 8.72 -0.44 -8.44
CA THR A 35 7.98 -0.69 -7.20
C THR A 35 8.70 -1.61 -6.22
N ALA A 36 9.69 -2.38 -6.69
CA ALA A 36 10.37 -3.40 -5.87
C ALA A 36 11.11 -2.81 -4.65
N ASP A 37 11.57 -1.55 -4.74
CA ASP A 37 12.27 -0.85 -3.64
C ASP A 37 11.41 0.23 -2.96
N ALA A 38 10.18 0.44 -3.40
CA ALA A 38 9.33 1.52 -2.92
C ALA A 38 8.12 0.95 -2.17
N SER A 39 8.28 0.70 -0.87
CA SER A 39 7.14 1.00 0.00
C SER A 39 6.88 2.49 -0.17
N THR A 40 5.84 2.86 -0.90
CA THR A 40 5.46 4.26 -1.17
C THR A 40 5.17 5.04 0.11
N LEU A 41 5.07 4.34 1.24
CA LEU A 41 4.88 4.90 2.57
C LEU A 41 6.21 5.27 3.22
N THR A 42 6.31 6.52 3.67
CA THR A 42 7.37 6.98 4.57
C THR A 42 7.30 6.23 5.91
N ASN A 43 8.39 6.24 6.68
CA ASN A 43 8.38 5.64 8.02
C ASN A 43 7.34 6.30 8.95
N GLU A 44 7.07 7.59 8.78
CA GLU A 44 6.01 8.29 9.51
C GLU A 44 4.63 7.76 9.16
N GLN A 45 4.36 7.51 7.88
CA GLN A 45 3.08 6.94 7.43
C GLN A 45 2.90 5.50 7.93
N LYS A 46 3.97 4.70 7.94
CA LYS A 46 3.94 3.34 8.52
C LYS A 46 3.64 3.39 10.02
N ASN A 47 4.34 4.24 10.77
CA ASN A 47 4.08 4.43 12.20
C ASN A 47 2.66 4.91 12.48
N ALA A 48 2.11 5.81 11.68
CA ALA A 48 0.73 6.27 11.83
C ALA A 48 -0.29 5.14 11.63
N ILE A 49 -0.03 4.24 10.67
CA ILE A 49 -0.85 3.05 10.43
C ILE A 49 -0.75 2.10 11.64
N ASP A 50 0.45 1.83 12.12
CA ASP A 50 0.67 0.94 13.28
C ASP A 50 -0.04 1.48 14.53
N GLN A 51 0.08 2.78 14.80
CA GLN A 51 -0.63 3.46 15.89
C GLN A 51 -2.16 3.38 15.73
N ALA A 52 -2.67 3.57 14.51
CA ALA A 52 -4.10 3.47 14.22
C ALA A 52 -4.61 2.05 14.48
N LEU A 53 -3.91 1.02 14.00
CA LEU A 53 -4.26 -0.38 14.23
C LEU A 53 -4.23 -0.73 15.73
N GLN A 54 -3.19 -0.31 16.45
CA GLN A 54 -3.10 -0.51 17.90
C GLN A 54 -4.22 0.21 18.66
N SER A 55 -4.62 1.41 18.21
CA SER A 55 -5.73 2.15 18.81
C SER A 55 -7.07 1.43 18.65
N ILE A 56 -7.29 0.80 17.49
CA ILE A 56 -8.50 0.01 17.20
C ILE A 56 -8.52 -1.25 18.06
N GLU A 57 -7.39 -1.93 18.22
CA GLU A 57 -7.30 -3.15 19.03
C GLU A 57 -7.55 -2.86 20.53
N THR A 58 -7.01 -1.75 21.03
CA THR A 58 -7.08 -1.42 22.47
C THR A 58 -8.36 -0.70 22.87
N LYS A 59 -8.91 0.18 22.03
CA LYS A 59 -10.05 1.04 22.35
C LYS A 59 -11.30 0.74 21.53
N GLY A 60 -11.19 -0.11 20.51
CA GLY A 60 -12.27 -0.39 19.58
C GLY A 60 -12.54 0.78 18.62
N THR A 61 -13.56 0.62 17.78
CA THR A 61 -14.05 1.66 16.87
C THR A 61 -15.41 2.18 17.33
N ILE A 62 -15.66 3.47 17.13
CA ILE A 62 -16.99 4.05 17.35
C ILE A 62 -17.79 3.94 16.04
N PRO A 63 -19.02 3.40 16.06
CA PRO A 63 -19.88 3.36 14.88
C PRO A 63 -20.14 4.75 14.31
N HIS A 64 -20.18 4.85 12.97
CA HIS A 64 -20.37 6.12 12.26
C HIS A 64 -21.58 6.91 12.76
N ASN A 65 -22.74 6.26 12.95
CA ASN A 65 -23.95 6.92 13.43
C ASN A 65 -23.77 7.56 14.81
N THR A 66 -23.05 6.90 15.71
CA THR A 66 -22.76 7.42 17.06
C THR A 66 -21.88 8.66 16.97
N VAL A 67 -20.80 8.60 16.17
CA VAL A 67 -19.93 9.76 15.93
C VAL A 67 -20.72 10.94 15.36
N MET A 68 -21.61 10.69 14.39
CA MET A 68 -22.43 11.71 13.76
C MET A 68 -23.41 12.37 14.74
N GLU A 69 -24.07 11.59 15.59
CA GLU A 69 -24.99 12.14 16.58
C GLU A 69 -24.26 12.96 17.67
N GLU A 70 -23.10 12.49 18.14
CA GLU A 70 -22.28 13.27 19.07
C GLU A 70 -21.76 14.57 18.44
N THR A 71 -21.35 14.51 17.17
CA THR A 71 -20.86 15.69 16.43
C THR A 71 -21.96 16.72 16.22
N LYS A 72 -23.17 16.28 15.84
CA LYS A 72 -24.35 17.16 15.73
C LYS A 72 -24.69 17.83 17.05
N LYS A 73 -24.67 17.07 18.16
CA LYS A 73 -24.92 17.61 19.51
C LYS A 73 -23.87 18.65 19.91
N ARG A 74 -22.59 18.39 19.61
CA ARG A 74 -21.47 19.26 20.01
C ARG A 74 -21.31 20.49 19.12
N PHE A 75 -21.64 20.38 17.83
CA PHE A 75 -21.50 21.44 16.84
C PHE A 75 -22.79 21.66 16.03
N PRO A 76 -23.90 22.06 16.69
CA PRO A 76 -25.21 22.15 16.03
C PRO A 76 -25.25 23.19 14.90
N HIS A 77 -24.43 24.24 14.98
CA HIS A 77 -24.34 25.29 13.97
C HIS A 77 -23.78 24.80 12.61
N LEU A 78 -23.13 23.64 12.55
CA LEU A 78 -22.64 23.05 11.29
C LEU A 78 -23.72 22.29 10.51
N TYR A 79 -24.85 21.99 11.16
CA TYR A 79 -25.93 21.16 10.60
C TYR A 79 -27.25 21.90 10.43
N ASN A 80 -27.37 23.11 10.97
CA ASN A 80 -28.53 23.98 10.76
C ASN A 80 -28.31 24.81 9.48
N ARG A 81 -28.84 24.34 8.35
CA ARG A 81 -28.89 25.09 7.10
C ARG A 81 -30.32 25.21 6.60
#